data_AF-A0A3E0LXR2-F1
#
_entry.id   AF-A0A3E0LXR2-F1
#
_cell.length_a   1.000
_cell.length_b   1.000
_cell.length_c   1.000
_cell.angle_alpha   90.00
_cell.angle_beta   90.00
_cell.angle_gamma   90.00
#
_symmetry.space_group_name_H-M   'P 1'
#
loop_
_entity.id
_entity.type
_entity.pdbx_description
1 polymer ?
#
loop_
_entity_poly.entity_id
_entity_poly.type
_entity_poly.pdbx_seq_one_letter_code
_entity_poly.pdbx_strand_id
1 'polypeptide(L)'
;MQRVDWVIPFTDRELQKAWRENQRAAKVETRTNAHRLLLFYSVECGLKAVLLKRQSKDCTDSCRELLEVRHDINKLLDKLAAGEKLKLPSQLSMKPLKNNQERELSCGEINQMWRYGGCCDNIKDNELEKKLLDILSWIAQELQGL
;
A
#
# COMPACT_ATOMS: atom_id res chain seq x y z
N MET A 1 16.10 18.12 -14.83
CA MET A 1 15.03 17.49 -14.03
C MET A 1 15.28 17.87 -12.58
N GLN A 2 14.42 18.70 -11.96
CA GLN A 2 14.62 19.10 -10.56
C GLN A 2 14.35 17.91 -9.65
N ARG A 3 15.33 17.58 -8.80
CA ARG A 3 15.23 16.55 -7.78
C ARG A 3 14.19 17.03 -6.75
N VAL A 4 13.26 16.18 -6.35
CA VAL A 4 12.36 16.48 -5.22
C VAL A 4 13.15 16.12 -3.97
N ASP A 5 13.70 17.12 -3.27
CA ASP A 5 14.73 16.98 -2.24
C ASP A 5 14.35 16.16 -0.98
N TRP A 6 13.14 15.58 -0.93
CA TRP A 6 12.59 14.91 0.26
C TRP A 6 12.22 13.44 0.04
N VAL A 7 12.46 12.89 -1.16
CA VAL A 7 12.11 11.49 -1.47
C VAL A 7 13.37 10.72 -1.87
N ILE A 8 13.72 9.71 -1.07
CA ILE A 8 14.81 8.80 -1.39
C ILE A 8 14.40 7.98 -2.63
N PRO A 9 15.19 8.00 -3.72
CA PRO A 9 14.92 7.19 -4.89
C PRO A 9 15.11 5.70 -4.58
N PHE A 10 14.22 4.86 -5.10
CA PHE A 10 14.33 3.41 -5.03
C PHE A 10 14.14 2.81 -6.42
N THR A 11 14.97 1.82 -6.75
CA THR A 11 14.87 1.12 -8.03
C THR A 11 13.68 0.17 -8.08
N ASP A 12 13.25 -0.21 -9.27
CA ASP A 12 12.23 -1.25 -9.48
C ASP A 12 12.63 -2.57 -8.79
N ARG A 13 13.92 -2.93 -8.86
CA ARG A 13 14.48 -4.12 -8.20
C ARG A 13 14.38 -4.05 -6.69
N GLU A 14 14.67 -2.89 -6.09
CA GLU A 14 14.52 -2.66 -4.66
C GLU A 14 13.06 -2.72 -4.22
N LEU A 15 12.13 -2.12 -4.98
CA LEU A 15 10.71 -2.22 -4.70
C LEU A 15 10.20 -3.65 -4.78
N GLN A 16 10.60 -4.42 -5.80
CA GLN A 16 10.26 -5.83 -5.91
C GLN A 16 10.85 -6.67 -4.77
N LYS A 17 12.08 -6.36 -4.33
CA LYS A 17 12.70 -6.99 -3.16
C LYS A 17 11.89 -6.70 -1.91
N ALA A 18 11.58 -5.43 -1.64
CA ALA A 18 10.78 -4.99 -0.50
C ALA A 18 9.38 -5.62 -0.50
N TRP A 19 8.72 -5.71 -1.67
CA TRP A 19 7.45 -6.43 -1.84
C TRP A 19 7.54 -7.86 -1.32
N ARG A 20 8.54 -8.63 -1.79
CA ARG A 20 8.74 -10.05 -1.41
C ARG A 20 9.13 -10.22 0.05
N GLU A 21 10.04 -9.39 0.56
CA GLU A 21 10.53 -9.49 1.94
C GLU A 21 9.45 -9.12 2.96
N ASN A 22 8.72 -8.03 2.71
CA ASN A 22 7.59 -7.62 3.55
C ASN A 22 6.45 -8.65 3.51
N GLN A 23 6.15 -9.22 2.34
CA GLN A 23 5.15 -10.29 2.23
C GLN A 23 5.53 -11.50 3.08
N ARG A 24 6.79 -11.92 3.00
CA ARG A 24 7.31 -13.06 3.77
C ARG A 24 7.21 -12.79 5.27
N ALA A 25 7.62 -11.61 5.72
CA ALA A 25 7.58 -11.24 7.13
C ALA A 25 6.15 -11.07 7.67
N ALA A 26 5.20 -10.66 6.82
CA ALA A 26 3.78 -10.58 7.16
C ALA A 26 3.06 -11.95 7.17
N LYS A 27 3.70 -13.03 6.70
CA LYS A 27 3.10 -14.36 6.60
C LYS A 27 3.23 -15.11 7.93
N VAL A 28 2.31 -14.80 8.83
CA VAL A 28 2.15 -15.43 10.15
C VAL A 28 0.71 -15.91 10.34
N GLU A 29 0.49 -16.82 11.29
CA GLU A 29 -0.85 -17.36 11.60
C GLU A 29 -1.78 -16.29 12.19
N THR A 30 -1.29 -15.53 13.16
CA THR A 30 -2.01 -14.40 13.78
C THR A 30 -1.26 -13.10 13.55
N ARG A 31 -1.88 -12.15 12.84
CA ARG A 31 -1.27 -10.84 12.57
C ARG A 31 -1.52 -9.84 13.68
N THR A 32 -0.43 -9.23 14.13
CA THR A 32 -0.44 -7.96 14.90
C THR A 32 -0.36 -6.76 13.95
N ASN A 33 -0.46 -5.54 14.48
CA ASN A 33 -0.31 -4.33 13.67
C ASN A 33 1.05 -4.24 12.95
N ALA A 34 2.13 -4.77 13.54
CA ALA A 34 3.42 -4.82 12.86
C ALA A 34 3.36 -5.69 11.58
N HIS A 35 2.73 -6.86 11.66
CA HIS A 35 2.53 -7.73 10.52
C HIS A 35 1.60 -7.12 9.46
N ARG A 36 0.55 -6.39 9.88
CA ARG A 36 -0.34 -5.65 8.97
C ARG A 36 0.37 -4.50 8.27
N LEU A 37 1.24 -3.79 8.98
CA LEU A 37 2.06 -2.74 8.42
C LEU A 37 3.02 -3.29 7.36
N LEU A 38 3.64 -4.44 7.61
CA LEU A 38 4.45 -5.14 6.61
C LEU A 38 3.60 -5.60 5.42
N LEU A 39 2.39 -6.12 5.65
CA LEU A 39 1.46 -6.47 4.56
C LEU A 39 1.11 -5.25 3.69
N PHE A 40 0.82 -4.10 4.32
CA PHE A 40 0.57 -2.84 3.63
C PHE A 40 1.76 -2.43 2.77
N TYR A 41 2.97 -2.39 3.35
CA TYR A 41 4.17 -2.00 2.60
C TYR A 41 4.55 -3.01 1.52
N SER A 42 4.23 -4.29 1.69
CA SER A 42 4.35 -5.27 0.63
C SER A 42 3.46 -4.89 -0.57
N VAL A 43 2.18 -4.60 -0.34
CA VAL A 43 1.25 -4.16 -1.38
C VAL A 43 1.72 -2.86 -2.03
N GLU A 44 2.06 -1.85 -1.24
CA GLU A 44 2.51 -0.56 -1.76
C GLU A 44 3.74 -0.70 -2.66
N CYS A 45 4.80 -1.36 -2.18
CA CYS A 45 6.01 -1.57 -2.98
C CYS A 45 5.73 -2.39 -4.24
N GLY A 46 4.86 -3.40 -4.16
CA GLY A 46 4.48 -4.22 -5.31
C GLY A 46 3.72 -3.43 -6.38
N LEU A 47 2.71 -2.64 -5.99
CA LEU A 47 1.97 -1.77 -6.93
C LEU A 47 2.89 -0.73 -7.58
N LYS A 48 3.79 -0.12 -6.80
CA LYS A 48 4.79 0.81 -7.34
C LYS A 48 5.71 0.14 -8.35
N ALA A 49 6.17 -1.09 -8.06
CA ALA A 49 6.98 -1.86 -8.99
C ALA A 49 6.23 -2.20 -10.30
N VAL A 50 4.95 -2.57 -10.22
CA VAL A 50 4.11 -2.80 -11.42
C VAL A 50 3.97 -1.51 -12.23
N LEU A 51 3.76 -0.36 -11.57
CA LEU A 51 3.65 0.92 -12.25
C LEU A 51 4.94 1.29 -12.99
N LEU A 52 6.10 1.16 -12.32
CA LEU A 52 7.41 1.39 -12.95
C LEU A 52 7.61 0.45 -14.16
N LYS A 53 7.30 -0.85 -14.03
CA LYS A 53 7.37 -1.83 -15.12
C LYS A 53 6.53 -1.40 -16.33
N ARG A 54 5.25 -1.06 -16.11
CA ARG A 54 4.33 -0.66 -17.18
C ARG A 54 4.74 0.65 -17.87
N GLN A 55 5.41 1.55 -17.15
CA GLN A 55 5.91 2.82 -17.69
C GLN A 55 7.34 2.76 -18.24
N SER A 56 7.97 1.58 -18.27
CA SER A 56 9.37 1.41 -18.65
C SER A 56 10.31 2.35 -17.87
N LYS A 57 10.08 2.46 -16.56
CA LYS A 57 10.89 3.22 -15.61
C LYS A 57 11.62 2.26 -14.68
N ASP A 58 12.82 2.63 -14.25
CA ASP A 58 13.69 1.82 -13.39
C ASP A 58 13.84 2.38 -11.97
N CYS A 59 13.38 3.61 -11.72
CA CYS A 59 13.52 4.29 -10.44
C CYS A 59 12.32 5.18 -10.10
N THR A 60 11.98 5.30 -8.81
CA THR A 60 10.83 6.09 -8.34
C THR A 60 10.91 7.58 -8.68
N ASP A 61 12.10 8.18 -8.72
CA ASP A 61 12.30 9.59 -9.06
C ASP A 61 12.07 9.90 -10.55
N SER A 62 12.07 8.87 -11.39
CA SER A 62 11.79 8.95 -12.82
C SER A 62 10.30 8.81 -13.16
N CYS A 63 9.44 8.55 -12.16
CA CYS A 63 7.99 8.36 -12.31
C CYS A 63 7.21 9.38 -11.47
N ARG A 64 6.76 10.47 -12.10
CA ARG A 64 6.04 11.57 -11.42
C ARG A 64 4.74 11.15 -10.76
N GLU A 65 4.06 10.15 -11.32
CA GLU A 65 2.80 9.65 -10.75
C GLU A 65 2.97 9.11 -9.33
N LEU A 66 4.17 8.60 -8.98
CA LEU A 66 4.47 8.14 -7.63
C LEU A 66 4.49 9.27 -6.60
N LEU A 67 4.76 10.50 -7.01
CA LEU A 67 4.69 11.68 -6.13
C LEU A 67 3.24 12.07 -5.80
N GLU A 68 2.31 11.83 -6.72
CA GLU A 68 0.88 12.12 -6.57
C GLU A 68 0.19 11.09 -5.68
N VAL A 69 0.44 9.81 -5.93
CA VAL A 69 -0.23 8.70 -5.23
C VAL A 69 0.35 8.45 -3.84
N ARG A 70 1.65 8.71 -3.63
CA ARG A 70 2.37 8.49 -2.36
C ARG A 70 2.17 7.08 -1.78
N HIS A 71 1.35 6.94 -0.75
CA HIS A 71 1.04 5.70 -0.03
C HIS A 71 -0.39 5.20 -0.30
N ASP A 72 -1.15 5.92 -1.12
CA ASP A 72 -2.56 5.62 -1.36
C ASP A 72 -2.71 4.43 -2.32
N ILE A 73 -3.05 3.27 -1.74
CA ILE A 73 -3.26 2.01 -2.46
C ILE A 73 -4.36 2.16 -3.53
N ASN A 74 -5.46 2.85 -3.24
CA ASN A 74 -6.56 2.99 -4.19
C ASN A 74 -6.13 3.85 -5.38
N LYS A 75 -5.39 4.94 -5.15
CA LYS A 75 -4.84 5.75 -6.25
C LYS A 75 -3.82 4.98 -7.09
N LEU A 76 -3.00 4.13 -6.46
CA LEU A 76 -2.10 3.23 -7.19
C LEU A 76 -2.87 2.25 -8.08
N LEU A 77 -3.93 1.62 -7.56
CA LEU A 77 -4.81 0.73 -8.32
C LEU A 77 -5.52 1.47 -9.48
N ASP A 78 -5.90 2.73 -9.28
CA ASP A 78 -6.50 3.58 -10.32
C ASP A 78 -5.52 3.85 -11.47
N LYS A 79 -4.27 4.26 -11.16
CA LYS A 79 -3.22 4.45 -12.19
C LYS A 79 -2.92 3.16 -12.95
N LEU A 80 -3.13 2.01 -12.31
CA LEU A 80 -2.93 0.68 -12.89
C LEU A 80 -4.18 0.11 -13.57
N ALA A 81 -5.32 0.80 -13.55
CA ALA A 81 -6.59 0.28 -14.06
C ALA A 81 -6.90 -1.16 -13.57
N ALA A 82 -6.57 -1.47 -12.30
CA ALA A 82 -6.64 -2.83 -11.75
C ALA A 82 -8.09 -3.31 -11.50
N GLY A 83 -9.06 -2.39 -11.58
CA GLY A 83 -10.49 -2.66 -11.44
C GLY A 83 -11.03 -2.47 -10.03
N GLU A 84 -12.31 -2.10 -9.94
CA GLU A 84 -12.98 -1.70 -8.68
C GLU A 84 -13.01 -2.81 -7.62
N LYS A 85 -13.01 -4.09 -8.03
CA LYS A 85 -13.10 -5.22 -7.09
C LYS A 85 -11.92 -5.30 -6.13
N LEU A 86 -10.75 -4.81 -6.54
CA LEU A 86 -9.53 -4.81 -5.73
C LEU A 86 -9.45 -3.61 -4.77
N LYS A 87 -10.30 -2.59 -4.92
CA LYS A 87 -10.20 -1.40 -4.09
C LYS A 87 -10.49 -1.69 -2.61
N LEU A 88 -9.75 -0.98 -1.78
CA LEU A 88 -10.03 -0.83 -0.36
C LEU A 88 -11.26 0.09 -0.18
N PRO A 89 -11.98 0.00 0.95
CA PRO A 89 -13.09 0.90 1.24
C PRO A 89 -12.64 2.36 1.15
N SER A 90 -13.45 3.22 0.53
CA SER A 90 -13.13 4.63 0.32
C SER A 90 -13.26 5.49 1.59
N GLN A 91 -13.97 4.99 2.60
CA GLN A 91 -14.18 5.66 3.88
C GLN A 91 -13.80 4.71 5.01
N LEU A 92 -12.77 5.08 5.76
CA LEU A 92 -12.30 4.36 6.93
C LEU A 92 -12.33 5.32 8.12
N SER A 93 -12.66 4.81 9.28
CA SER A 93 -12.67 5.59 10.51
C SER A 93 -12.04 4.81 11.66
N MET A 94 -11.50 5.55 12.62
CA MET A 94 -11.13 5.04 13.93
C MET A 94 -12.13 5.58 14.96
N LYS A 95 -12.19 4.95 16.13
CA LYS A 95 -12.98 5.48 17.26
C LYS A 95 -12.69 6.97 17.49
N PRO A 96 -13.68 7.80 17.82
CA PRO A 96 -13.42 9.19 18.17
C PRO A 96 -12.47 9.33 19.37
N LEU A 97 -11.79 10.47 19.47
CA LEU A 97 -11.03 10.82 20.67
C LEU A 97 -11.97 11.17 21.83
N LYS A 98 -11.44 11.24 23.06
CA LYS A 98 -12.23 11.59 24.26
C LYS A 98 -12.90 12.96 24.20
N ASN A 99 -12.39 13.86 23.37
CA ASN A 99 -12.97 15.18 23.10
C ASN A 99 -13.98 15.17 21.94
N ASN A 100 -14.47 13.99 21.52
CA ASN A 100 -15.39 13.78 20.38
C ASN A 100 -14.82 14.25 19.03
N GLN A 101 -13.49 14.37 18.91
CA GLN A 101 -12.88 14.61 17.61
C GLN A 101 -12.90 13.32 16.79
N GLU A 102 -13.57 13.39 15.64
CA GLU A 102 -13.63 12.32 14.65
C GLU A 102 -12.25 12.00 14.06
N ARG A 103 -12.06 10.75 13.65
CA ARG A 103 -10.82 10.24 13.07
C ARG A 103 -11.11 9.45 11.80
N GLU A 104 -11.41 10.18 10.73
CA GLU A 104 -11.51 9.64 9.39
C GLU A 104 -10.11 9.51 8.78
N LEU A 105 -9.91 8.49 7.96
CA LEU A 105 -8.65 8.29 7.24
C LEU A 105 -8.88 7.77 5.83
N SER A 106 -7.98 8.17 4.94
CA SER A 106 -7.87 7.65 3.59
C SER A 106 -7.10 6.33 3.56
N CYS A 107 -7.14 5.64 2.41
CA CYS A 107 -6.35 4.42 2.18
C CYS A 107 -4.83 4.68 2.30
N GLY A 108 -4.37 5.91 2.05
CA GLY A 108 -2.97 6.29 2.21
C GLY A 108 -2.50 6.45 3.66
N GLU A 109 -3.42 6.41 4.63
CA GLU A 109 -3.16 6.65 6.05
C GLU A 109 -3.32 5.39 6.92
N ILE A 110 -3.73 4.26 6.32
CA ILE A 110 -3.82 2.95 6.99
C ILE A 110 -2.49 2.58 7.64
N ASN A 111 -1.37 2.89 6.99
CA ASN A 111 -0.04 2.66 7.55
C ASN A 111 0.19 3.41 8.87
N GLN A 112 -0.28 4.65 8.99
CA GLN A 112 -0.17 5.45 10.21
C GLN A 112 -1.04 4.86 11.31
N MET A 113 -2.27 4.47 10.98
CA MET A 113 -3.18 3.84 11.92
C MET A 113 -2.55 2.60 12.56
N TRP A 114 -2.07 1.64 11.77
CA TRP A 114 -1.45 0.44 12.33
C TRP A 114 -0.12 0.74 13.02
N ARG A 115 0.71 1.65 12.47
CA ARG A 115 1.98 2.06 13.09
C ARG A 115 1.80 2.59 14.50
N TYR A 116 0.73 3.34 14.75
CA TYR A 116 0.44 3.94 16.06
C TYR A 116 -0.51 3.10 16.92
N GLY A 117 -0.68 1.81 16.61
CA GLY A 117 -1.48 0.89 17.43
C GLY A 117 -2.99 1.05 17.28
N GLY A 118 -3.46 1.79 16.27
CA GLY A 118 -4.87 1.95 15.94
C GLY A 118 -5.47 0.75 15.21
N CYS A 119 -6.79 0.77 15.09
CA CYS A 119 -7.60 -0.14 14.28
C CYS A 119 -8.80 0.63 13.70
N CYS A 120 -9.37 0.11 12.61
CA CYS A 120 -10.60 0.65 12.05
C CYS A 120 -11.81 0.32 12.95
N ASP A 121 -12.77 1.24 12.99
CA ASP A 121 -14.02 1.09 13.72
C ASP A 121 -15.14 0.55 12.82
N ASN A 122 -15.15 0.97 11.55
CA ASN A 122 -16.19 0.63 10.57
C ASN A 122 -15.88 -0.59 9.69
N ILE A 123 -14.69 -1.18 9.80
CA ILE A 123 -14.30 -2.43 9.15
C ILE A 123 -13.32 -3.19 10.04
N LYS A 124 -13.42 -4.53 10.06
CA LYS A 124 -12.47 -5.33 10.85
C LYS A 124 -11.12 -5.40 10.14
N ASP A 125 -10.04 -5.39 10.91
CA ASP A 125 -8.68 -5.49 10.37
C ASP A 125 -8.47 -6.73 9.50
N ASN A 126 -9.09 -7.87 9.84
CA ASN A 126 -8.97 -9.11 9.05
C ASN A 126 -9.64 -9.00 7.66
N GLU A 127 -10.66 -8.16 7.50
CA GLU A 127 -11.31 -7.89 6.22
C GLU A 127 -10.42 -7.00 5.34
N LEU A 128 -9.77 -6.00 5.94
CA LEU A 128 -8.73 -5.21 5.27
C LEU A 128 -7.53 -6.08 4.87
N GLU A 129 -7.06 -6.95 5.76
CA GLU A 129 -5.99 -7.92 5.46
C GLU A 129 -6.35 -8.78 4.24
N LYS A 130 -7.59 -9.29 4.17
CA LYS A 130 -8.04 -10.11 3.04
C LYS A 130 -7.97 -9.33 1.71
N LYS A 131 -8.43 -8.09 1.69
CA LYS A 131 -8.33 -7.24 0.50
C LYS A 131 -6.88 -6.98 0.09
N LEU A 132 -5.98 -6.73 1.05
CA LEU A 132 -4.55 -6.58 0.77
C LEU A 132 -3.93 -7.87 0.19
N LEU A 133 -4.36 -9.05 0.67
CA LEU A 133 -3.93 -10.33 0.12
C LEU A 133 -4.44 -10.56 -1.32
N ASP A 134 -5.67 -10.15 -1.63
CA ASP A 134 -6.22 -10.20 -2.99
C ASP A 134 -5.38 -9.33 -3.93
N ILE A 135 -5.00 -8.13 -3.49
CA ILE A 135 -4.11 -7.23 -4.25
C ILE A 135 -2.72 -7.86 -4.42
N LEU A 136 -2.16 -8.52 -3.41
CA LEU A 136 -0.87 -9.23 -3.56
C LEU A 136 -0.93 -10.35 -4.59
N SER A 137 -2.04 -11.08 -4.65
CA SER A 137 -2.25 -12.11 -5.68
C SER A 137 -2.27 -11.48 -7.08
N TRP A 138 -2.92 -10.33 -7.22
CA TRP A 138 -2.92 -9.58 -8.48
C TRP A 138 -1.53 -9.04 -8.86
N ILE A 139 -0.80 -8.45 -7.92
CA ILE A 139 0.60 -7.99 -8.12
C ILE A 139 1.48 -9.15 -8.61
N ALA A 140 1.32 -10.34 -8.02
CA ALA A 140 2.09 -11.51 -8.42
C ALA A 140 1.85 -11.85 -9.89
N GLN A 141 0.60 -11.80 -10.38
CA GLN A 141 0.28 -12.04 -11.79
C GLN A 141 0.93 -11.00 -12.72
N GLU A 142 0.90 -9.73 -12.34
CA GLU A 142 1.50 -8.63 -13.11
C GLU A 142 3.03 -8.70 -13.21
N LEU A 143 3.68 -9.13 -12.13
CA LEU A 143 5.14 -9.23 -12.06
C LEU A 143 5.67 -10.58 -12.57
N GLN A 144 4.88 -11.66 -12.49
CA GLN A 144 5.22 -12.99 -13.00
C GLN A 144 4.90 -13.18 -14.49
N GLY A 145 4.21 -12.24 -15.14
CA GLY A 145 3.97 -12.25 -16.59
C GLY A 145 5.28 -12.11 -17.38
N LEU A 146 5.90 -13.27 -17.64
CA LEU A 146 6.85 -13.63 -18.69
C LEU A 146 6.34 -14.94 -19.32
#